data_AF-A0A9X8RLM2-F1
#
_entry.id   AF-A0A9X8RLM2-F1
#
_cell.length_a   1.000
_cell.length_b   1.000
_cell.length_c   1.000
_cell.angle_alpha   90.00
_cell.angle_beta   90.00
_cell.angle_gamma   90.00
#
_symmetry.space_group_name_H-M   'P 1'
#
loop_
_entity.id
_entity.type
_entity.pdbx_description
1 polymer ?
#
loop_
_entity_poly.entity_id
_entity_poly.type
_entity_poly.pdbx_seq_one_letter_code
_entity_poly.pdbx_strand_id
1 'polypeptide(L)'
;MEQELNLIPFLAEALSINKKCYSIIDKYYSKNKLKYMDLAKKSIFYNSKIASEGSIIQEYYFKRALGILSSQENDTIFEIYKLGYKVAYNYINSIQIFKVSNFLKKLLTRVEPFTNDELNGNVLVAISLCGELEKDVDISDIVYQRFIENLFLRMDNYKDILLIDNLDKNKRKMLSKIELKLKSMYLKDYIPSSYVINIDSSKNYEDLTFLEKQIAGLDYVSNLEGISIIRVVGKDIFKSKQIQELILSYLKVQGNIEDENSINYEDLFRFIIPAIDLRYWAREYKKAKHFFFNNFDEELKEVMKEKEIEINELKKDNLLLQDENEKLKLELELLQKDKNRLESEIKE
;
A
#
# COMPACT_ATOMS: atom_id res chain seq x y z
N MET A 1 9.67 28.19 12.35
CA MET A 1 8.34 27.56 12.34
C MET A 1 8.60 26.09 12.62
N GLU A 2 8.41 25.65 13.86
CA GLU A 2 8.61 24.24 14.20
C GLU A 2 7.60 23.41 13.42
N GLN A 3 8.09 22.53 12.56
CA GLN A 3 7.24 21.68 11.73
C GLN A 3 6.77 20.52 12.62
N GLU A 4 5.48 20.43 12.88
CA GLU A 4 4.91 19.34 13.67
C GLU A 4 4.86 18.06 12.83
N LEU A 5 5.40 16.96 13.35
CA LEU A 5 5.42 15.67 12.66
C LEU A 5 4.08 14.96 12.82
N ASN A 6 3.35 14.77 11.73
CA ASN A 6 2.14 13.95 11.75
C ASN A 6 2.52 12.46 11.67
N LEU A 7 2.30 11.72 12.76
CA LEU A 7 2.62 10.28 12.83
C LEU A 7 1.58 9.37 12.17
N ILE A 8 0.36 9.86 11.90
CA ILE A 8 -0.76 9.07 11.34
C ILE A 8 -0.36 8.28 10.09
N PRO A 9 0.24 8.86 9.03
CA PRO A 9 0.59 8.09 7.84
C PRO A 9 1.62 6.99 8.13
N PHE A 10 2.57 7.23 9.02
CA PHE A 10 3.58 6.22 9.38
C PHE A 10 2.97 5.10 10.22
N LEU A 11 2.01 5.42 11.10
CA LEU A 11 1.27 4.41 11.86
C LEU A 11 0.37 3.59 10.94
N ALA A 12 -0.29 4.21 9.96
CA ALA A 12 -1.07 3.51 8.95
C ALA A 12 -0.20 2.54 8.13
N GLU A 13 1.02 2.94 7.77
CA GLU A 13 2.03 2.09 7.13
C GLU A 13 2.45 0.92 8.04
N ALA A 14 2.78 1.18 9.29
CA ALA A 14 3.14 0.14 10.26
C ALA A 14 2.01 -0.90 10.41
N LEU A 15 0.77 -0.45 10.52
CA LEU A 15 -0.40 -1.33 10.63
C LEU A 15 -0.67 -2.12 9.33
N SER A 16 -0.38 -1.56 8.16
CA SER A 16 -0.62 -2.21 6.88
C SER A 16 0.44 -3.25 6.49
N ILE A 17 1.66 -3.13 7.02
CA ILE A 17 2.74 -4.11 6.83
C ILE A 17 2.54 -5.32 7.75
N ASN A 18 2.07 -5.11 8.98
CA ASN A 18 1.90 -6.17 9.95
C ASN A 18 0.58 -6.95 9.73
N LYS A 19 0.68 -8.12 9.07
CA LYS A 19 -0.46 -9.01 8.82
C LYS A 19 -1.24 -9.42 10.08
N LYS A 20 -0.63 -9.39 11.27
CA LYS A 20 -1.32 -9.67 12.55
C LYS A 20 -2.41 -8.65 12.85
N CYS A 21 -2.30 -7.43 12.31
CA CYS A 21 -3.29 -6.38 12.47
C CYS A 21 -4.53 -6.56 11.59
N TYR A 22 -4.45 -7.33 10.49
CA TYR A 22 -5.48 -7.35 9.44
C TYR A 22 -6.86 -7.76 9.95
N SER A 23 -6.94 -8.88 10.66
CA SER A 23 -8.21 -9.37 11.22
C SER A 23 -8.86 -8.39 12.20
N ILE A 24 -8.05 -7.63 12.94
CA ILE A 24 -8.52 -6.66 13.94
C ILE A 24 -8.96 -5.39 13.24
N ILE A 25 -8.17 -4.90 12.27
CA ILE A 25 -8.55 -3.78 11.40
C ILE A 25 -9.89 -4.09 10.73
N ASP A 26 -10.06 -5.28 10.14
CA ASP A 26 -11.30 -5.68 9.49
C ASP A 26 -12.49 -5.70 10.44
N LYS A 27 -12.29 -6.24 11.65
CA LYS A 27 -13.31 -6.26 12.71
C LYS A 27 -13.81 -4.85 13.05
N TYR A 28 -12.90 -3.90 13.26
CA TYR A 28 -13.30 -2.53 13.62
C TYR A 28 -13.80 -1.76 12.40
N TYR A 29 -13.09 -1.82 11.29
CA TYR A 29 -13.45 -1.13 10.04
C TYR A 29 -14.86 -1.50 9.59
N SER A 30 -15.24 -2.78 9.66
CA SER A 30 -16.55 -3.26 9.23
C SER A 30 -17.70 -2.75 10.10
N LYS A 31 -17.47 -2.40 11.37
CA LYS A 31 -18.52 -1.85 12.25
C LYS A 31 -18.98 -0.46 11.81
N ASN A 32 -18.09 0.34 11.24
CA ASN A 32 -18.40 1.70 10.80
C ASN A 32 -17.68 2.06 9.50
N LYS A 33 -17.90 1.21 8.49
CA LYS A 33 -17.19 1.23 7.21
C LYS A 33 -17.23 2.59 6.51
N LEU A 34 -18.40 3.20 6.43
CA LEU A 34 -18.59 4.52 5.79
C LEU A 34 -17.78 5.60 6.49
N LYS A 35 -17.87 5.69 7.82
CA LYS A 35 -17.14 6.67 8.62
C LYS A 35 -15.64 6.58 8.34
N TYR A 36 -15.04 5.41 8.47
CA TYR A 36 -13.60 5.28 8.29
C TYR A 36 -13.17 5.47 6.83
N MET A 37 -13.97 5.04 5.85
CA MET A 37 -13.71 5.30 4.44
C MET A 37 -13.69 6.80 4.15
N ASP A 38 -14.67 7.56 4.64
CA ASP A 38 -14.78 8.99 4.40
C ASP A 38 -13.65 9.76 5.10
N LEU A 39 -13.30 9.38 6.33
CA LEU A 39 -12.16 9.94 7.04
C LEU A 39 -10.84 9.69 6.30
N ALA A 40 -10.63 8.47 5.80
CA ALA A 40 -9.45 8.14 5.02
C ALA A 40 -9.38 9.00 3.76
N LYS A 41 -10.47 9.11 2.99
CA LYS A 41 -10.52 9.88 1.72
C LYS A 41 -10.30 11.38 1.92
N LYS A 42 -10.69 11.94 3.06
CA LYS A 42 -10.44 13.35 3.43
C LYS A 42 -8.99 13.62 3.81
N SER A 43 -8.23 12.58 4.19
CA SER A 43 -6.83 12.73 4.57
C SER A 43 -5.94 13.03 3.37
N ILE A 44 -5.05 14.00 3.51
CA ILE A 44 -4.02 14.32 2.49
C ILE A 44 -3.10 13.13 2.19
N PHE A 45 -3.07 12.13 3.09
CA PHE A 45 -2.23 10.95 2.96
C PHE A 45 -2.88 9.81 2.14
N TYR A 46 -4.17 9.91 1.77
CA TYR A 46 -4.92 8.83 1.11
C TYR A 46 -4.28 8.32 -0.18
N ASN A 47 -3.82 9.25 -1.02
CA ASN A 47 -3.12 8.98 -2.28
C ASN A 47 -1.64 9.39 -2.22
N SER A 48 -1.08 9.52 -1.02
CA SER A 48 0.32 9.88 -0.84
C SER A 48 1.25 8.78 -1.32
N LYS A 49 2.55 9.11 -1.45
CA LYS A 49 3.55 8.12 -1.81
C LYS A 49 3.58 7.00 -0.75
N ILE A 50 3.62 7.33 0.55
CA ILE A 50 3.54 6.38 1.68
C ILE A 50 2.42 5.34 1.50
N ALA A 51 1.22 5.79 1.10
CA ALA A 51 0.09 4.89 0.88
C ALA A 51 0.33 3.91 -0.28
N SER A 52 1.04 4.36 -1.32
CA SER A 52 1.10 3.75 -2.64
C SER A 52 2.45 3.12 -3.00
N GLU A 53 3.39 2.95 -2.08
CA GLU A 53 4.68 2.29 -2.37
C GLU A 53 4.57 0.77 -2.34
N GLY A 54 3.70 0.26 -1.47
CA GLY A 54 3.57 -1.16 -1.19
C GLY A 54 2.71 -1.96 -2.18
N SER A 55 2.49 -3.21 -1.78
CA SER A 55 1.55 -4.14 -2.40
C SER A 55 0.11 -3.59 -2.44
N ILE A 56 -0.76 -4.11 -3.31
CA ILE A 56 -2.19 -3.77 -3.33
C ILE A 56 -2.81 -4.02 -1.95
N ILE A 57 -2.45 -5.13 -1.31
CA ILE A 57 -2.91 -5.50 0.04
C ILE A 57 -2.43 -4.47 1.07
N GLN A 58 -1.16 -4.06 1.03
CA GLN A 58 -0.63 -3.04 1.94
C GLN A 58 -1.34 -1.69 1.74
N GLU A 59 -1.53 -1.22 0.50
CA GLU A 59 -2.27 0.04 0.27
C GLU A 59 -3.73 -0.06 0.72
N TYR A 60 -4.34 -1.23 0.57
CA TYR A 60 -5.70 -1.50 1.03
C TYR A 60 -5.82 -1.36 2.54
N TYR A 61 -4.96 -2.06 3.30
CA TYR A 61 -4.95 -1.96 4.75
C TYR A 61 -4.44 -0.61 5.25
N PHE A 62 -3.56 0.06 4.50
CA PHE A 62 -3.14 1.42 4.78
C PHE A 62 -4.35 2.36 4.78
N LYS A 63 -5.17 2.34 3.73
CA LYS A 63 -6.36 3.20 3.63
C LYS A 63 -7.38 2.91 4.74
N ARG A 64 -7.54 1.63 5.13
CA ARG A 64 -8.38 1.25 6.28
C ARG A 64 -7.84 1.76 7.61
N ALA A 65 -6.55 1.51 7.86
CA ALA A 65 -5.85 1.96 9.06
C ALA A 65 -5.85 3.48 9.17
N LEU A 66 -5.63 4.19 8.07
CA LEU A 66 -5.70 5.65 7.98
C LEU A 66 -7.06 6.17 8.43
N GLY A 67 -8.14 5.54 7.98
CA GLY A 67 -9.50 5.89 8.39
C GLY A 67 -9.77 5.68 9.88
N ILE A 68 -9.30 4.56 10.44
CA ILE A 68 -9.40 4.26 11.88
C ILE A 68 -8.56 5.24 12.70
N LEU A 69 -7.30 5.47 12.35
CA LEU A 69 -6.42 6.40 13.06
C LEU A 69 -6.96 7.84 13.02
N SER A 70 -7.55 8.23 11.89
CA SER A 70 -8.16 9.55 11.70
C SER A 70 -9.49 9.70 12.45
N SER A 71 -10.08 8.63 12.97
CA SER A 71 -11.31 8.69 13.79
C SER A 71 -11.04 9.12 15.22
N GLN A 72 -9.78 9.01 15.68
CA GLN A 72 -9.34 9.27 17.06
C GLN A 72 -10.11 8.46 18.11
N GLU A 73 -10.61 7.28 17.75
CA GLU A 73 -11.20 6.33 18.70
C GLU A 73 -10.09 5.58 19.44
N ASN A 74 -9.56 6.21 20.50
CA ASN A 74 -8.37 5.72 21.23
C ASN A 74 -8.49 4.27 21.69
N ASP A 75 -9.64 3.85 22.23
CA ASP A 75 -9.86 2.45 22.65
C ASP A 75 -9.68 1.44 21.48
N THR A 76 -10.20 1.78 20.31
CA THR A 76 -10.08 0.96 19.09
C THR A 76 -8.62 0.89 18.64
N ILE A 77 -7.95 2.03 18.60
CA ILE A 77 -6.55 2.15 18.17
C ILE A 77 -5.64 1.39 19.13
N PHE A 78 -5.86 1.55 20.44
CA PHE A 78 -5.12 0.89 21.50
C PHE A 78 -5.26 -0.64 21.44
N GLU A 79 -6.48 -1.16 21.22
CA GLU A 79 -6.68 -2.61 21.05
C GLU A 79 -5.98 -3.16 19.79
N ILE A 80 -5.96 -2.40 18.68
CA ILE A 80 -5.19 -2.77 17.48
C ILE A 80 -3.68 -2.85 17.82
N TYR A 81 -3.13 -1.87 18.54
CA TYR A 81 -1.73 -1.87 18.94
C TYR A 81 -1.39 -3.01 19.90
N LYS A 82 -2.21 -3.21 20.93
CA LYS A 82 -2.05 -4.27 21.93
C LYS A 82 -1.99 -5.66 21.30
N LEU A 83 -2.89 -5.93 20.35
CA LEU A 83 -2.99 -7.26 19.73
C LEU A 83 -2.05 -7.44 18.52
N GLY A 84 -1.86 -6.41 17.71
CA GLY A 84 -1.00 -6.43 16.52
C GLY A 84 0.49 -6.31 16.86
N TYR A 85 0.81 -5.51 17.87
CA TYR A 85 2.17 -5.17 18.31
C TYR A 85 2.41 -5.59 19.78
N LYS A 86 2.06 -6.83 20.11
CA LYS A 86 2.19 -7.42 21.46
C LYS A 86 3.57 -7.20 22.10
N VAL A 87 4.64 -7.24 21.30
CA VAL A 87 6.01 -7.05 21.80
C VAL A 87 6.22 -5.62 22.31
N ALA A 88 5.80 -4.62 21.53
CA ALA A 88 5.83 -3.23 21.93
C ALA A 88 4.94 -2.99 23.16
N TYR A 89 3.69 -3.45 23.11
CA TYR A 89 2.74 -3.32 24.22
C TYR A 89 3.29 -3.89 25.55
N ASN A 90 3.74 -5.15 25.54
CA ASN A 90 4.27 -5.79 26.75
C ASN A 90 5.52 -5.09 27.27
N TYR A 91 6.36 -4.54 26.38
CA TYR A 91 7.54 -3.79 26.79
C TYR A 91 7.17 -2.47 27.45
N ILE A 92 6.35 -1.64 26.79
CA ILE A 92 5.92 -0.34 27.32
C ILE A 92 5.18 -0.50 28.65
N ASN A 93 4.34 -1.53 28.79
CA ASN A 93 3.63 -1.79 30.05
C ASN A 93 4.56 -2.16 31.23
N SER A 94 5.79 -2.61 30.95
CA SER A 94 6.76 -3.05 31.96
C SER A 94 7.74 -1.95 32.41
N ILE A 95 7.66 -0.75 31.85
CA ILE A 95 8.61 0.33 32.07
C ILE A 95 7.89 1.65 32.40
N GLN A 96 8.64 2.62 32.91
CA GLN A 96 8.16 3.99 33.07
C GLN A 96 8.77 4.97 32.06
N ILE A 97 10.04 4.79 31.70
CA ILE A 97 10.75 5.63 30.74
C ILE A 97 11.18 4.77 29.55
N PHE A 98 10.66 5.10 28.37
CA PHE A 98 10.96 4.43 27.11
C PHE A 98 12.23 4.98 26.47
N LYS A 99 13.23 4.11 26.32
CA LYS A 99 14.43 4.36 25.51
C LYS A 99 14.38 3.48 24.26
N VAL A 100 14.38 4.10 23.08
CA VAL A 100 14.30 3.41 21.78
C VAL A 100 15.48 2.46 21.59
N SER A 101 16.68 2.89 21.94
CA SER A 101 17.92 2.09 21.88
C SER A 101 17.81 0.77 22.65
N ASN A 102 17.29 0.80 23.87
CA ASN A 102 17.07 -0.39 24.70
C ASN A 102 16.03 -1.33 24.07
N PHE A 103 14.96 -0.77 23.55
CA PHE A 103 13.90 -1.56 22.92
C PHE A 103 14.36 -2.22 21.62
N LEU A 104 15.06 -1.49 20.74
CA LEU A 104 15.65 -2.06 19.53
C LEU A 104 16.65 -3.16 19.86
N LYS A 105 17.52 -2.97 20.86
CA LYS A 105 18.43 -4.02 21.31
C LYS A 105 17.67 -5.29 21.72
N LYS A 106 16.54 -5.15 22.43
CA LYS A 106 15.67 -6.28 22.81
C LYS A 106 14.98 -6.95 21.61
N LEU A 107 14.64 -6.21 20.57
CA LEU A 107 14.07 -6.79 19.33
C LEU A 107 15.13 -7.55 18.54
N LEU A 108 16.33 -6.99 18.41
CA LEU A 108 17.44 -7.56 17.64
C LEU A 108 18.05 -8.82 18.28
N THR A 109 17.86 -9.03 19.58
CA THR A 109 18.33 -10.25 20.27
C THR A 109 17.36 -11.43 20.19
N ARG A 110 16.22 -11.28 19.51
CA ARG A 110 15.25 -12.37 19.31
C ARG A 110 15.75 -13.37 18.28
N VAL A 111 15.33 -14.63 18.45
CA VAL A 111 15.71 -15.75 17.56
C VAL A 111 15.14 -15.58 16.16
N GLU A 112 13.91 -15.06 16.05
CA GLU A 112 13.32 -14.69 14.77
C GLU A 112 13.76 -13.27 14.38
N PRO A 113 14.44 -13.09 13.24
CA PRO A 113 14.87 -11.78 12.79
C PRO A 113 13.66 -10.95 12.32
N PHE A 114 13.60 -9.70 12.76
CA PHE A 114 12.63 -8.73 12.26
C PHE A 114 13.17 -8.09 10.97
N THR A 115 12.29 -7.84 10.01
CA THR A 115 12.59 -6.94 8.90
C THR A 115 12.73 -5.50 9.40
N ASN A 116 13.41 -4.65 8.62
CA ASN A 116 13.56 -3.23 8.96
C ASN A 116 12.20 -2.54 9.14
N ASP A 117 11.20 -2.89 8.31
CA ASP A 117 9.86 -2.32 8.39
C ASP A 117 9.14 -2.75 9.67
N GLU A 118 9.29 -4.00 10.08
CA GLU A 118 8.71 -4.46 11.35
C GLU A 118 9.40 -3.82 12.56
N LEU A 119 10.71 -3.61 12.52
CA LEU A 119 11.44 -2.87 13.57
C LEU A 119 10.92 -1.43 13.67
N ASN A 120 10.84 -0.73 12.53
CA ASN A 120 10.32 0.63 12.46
C ASN A 120 8.87 0.71 12.96
N GLY A 121 8.02 -0.23 12.55
CA GLY A 121 6.63 -0.30 13.01
C GLY A 121 6.52 -0.55 14.51
N ASN A 122 7.36 -1.44 15.08
CA ASN A 122 7.37 -1.69 16.52
C ASN A 122 7.82 -0.47 17.32
N VAL A 123 8.87 0.24 16.86
CA VAL A 123 9.33 1.48 17.51
C VAL A 123 8.24 2.54 17.45
N LEU A 124 7.64 2.74 16.28
CA LEU A 124 6.61 3.76 16.09
C LEU A 124 5.38 3.51 16.98
N VAL A 125 4.87 2.27 16.99
CA VAL A 125 3.75 1.90 17.85
C VAL A 125 4.13 1.98 19.33
N ALA A 126 5.36 1.63 19.71
CA ALA A 126 5.85 1.79 21.08
C ALA A 126 5.84 3.27 21.53
N ILE A 127 6.27 4.19 20.67
CA ILE A 127 6.21 5.64 20.95
C ILE A 127 4.75 6.07 21.14
N SER A 128 3.82 5.66 20.25
CA SER A 128 2.40 5.99 20.40
C SER A 128 1.77 5.39 21.66
N LEU A 129 2.14 4.16 22.03
CA LEU A 129 1.68 3.52 23.26
C LEU A 129 2.18 4.23 24.52
N CYS A 130 3.34 4.91 24.47
CA CYS A 130 3.81 5.70 25.61
C CYS A 130 2.84 6.84 25.94
N GLY A 131 2.33 7.54 24.92
CA GLY A 131 1.32 8.58 25.12
C GLY A 131 0.03 8.04 25.76
N GLU A 132 -0.49 6.93 25.23
CA GLU A 132 -1.74 6.33 25.73
C GLU A 132 -1.61 5.71 27.13
N LEU A 133 -0.43 5.20 27.50
CA LEU A 133 -0.16 4.57 28.80
C LEU A 133 0.54 5.50 29.80
N GLU A 134 0.59 6.81 29.51
CA GLU A 134 1.22 7.84 30.33
C GLU A 134 2.67 7.49 30.73
N LYS A 135 3.46 7.04 29.74
CA LYS A 135 4.88 6.73 29.88
C LYS A 135 5.74 7.85 29.29
N ASP A 136 6.87 8.12 29.94
CA ASP A 136 7.83 9.09 29.44
C ASP A 136 8.67 8.50 28.30
N VAL A 137 9.01 9.31 27.31
CA VAL A 137 9.96 8.95 26.25
C VAL A 137 11.27 9.71 26.48
N ASP A 138 12.39 9.01 26.49
CA ASP A 138 13.72 9.63 26.59
C ASP A 138 14.11 10.28 25.25
N ILE A 139 13.74 11.55 25.09
CA ILE A 139 14.05 12.34 23.88
C ILE A 139 15.56 12.62 23.69
N SER A 140 16.38 12.35 24.71
CA SER A 140 17.83 12.48 24.63
C SER A 140 18.50 11.23 24.03
N ASP A 141 17.75 10.14 23.85
CA ASP A 141 18.24 8.93 23.18
C ASP A 141 18.57 9.25 21.71
N ILE A 142 19.85 9.08 21.34
CA ILE A 142 20.34 9.35 19.99
C ILE A 142 19.61 8.52 18.91
N VAL A 143 19.14 7.33 19.28
CA VAL A 143 18.38 6.46 18.37
C VAL A 143 16.98 7.01 18.15
N TYR A 144 16.35 7.56 19.20
CA TYR A 144 15.07 8.26 19.08
C TYR A 144 15.19 9.47 18.18
N GLN A 145 16.19 10.32 18.41
CA GLN A 145 16.42 11.54 17.60
C GLN A 145 16.58 11.21 16.11
N ARG A 146 17.45 10.24 15.78
CA ARG A 146 17.62 9.76 14.41
C ARG A 146 16.37 9.15 13.81
N PHE A 147 15.58 8.44 14.61
CA PHE A 147 14.32 7.86 14.15
C PHE A 147 13.33 8.96 13.73
N ILE A 148 13.14 9.98 14.58
CA ILE A 148 12.26 11.12 14.30
C ILE A 148 12.77 11.95 13.11
N GLU A 149 14.07 12.24 13.03
CA GLU A 149 14.70 12.92 11.88
C GLU A 149 14.42 12.18 10.56
N ASN A 150 14.51 10.85 10.56
CA ASN A 150 14.20 10.05 9.38
C ASN A 150 12.72 10.14 8.98
N LEU A 151 11.79 10.25 9.93
CA LEU A 151 10.38 10.46 9.62
C LEU A 151 10.13 11.82 8.95
N PHE A 152 10.79 12.89 9.43
CA PHE A 152 10.77 14.20 8.77
C PHE A 152 11.31 14.12 7.34
N LEU A 153 12.50 13.53 7.17
CA LEU A 153 13.11 13.35 5.85
C LEU A 153 12.20 12.56 4.91
N ARG A 154 11.56 11.49 5.39
CA ARG A 154 10.59 10.74 4.58
C ARG A 154 9.41 11.62 4.18
N MET A 155 8.85 12.39 5.11
CA MET A 155 7.72 13.27 4.83
C MET A 155 8.04 14.33 3.76
N ASP A 156 9.27 14.84 3.73
CA ASP A 156 9.74 15.84 2.75
C ASP A 156 10.18 15.23 1.40
N ASN A 157 10.89 14.08 1.42
CA ASN A 157 11.51 13.44 0.25
C ASN A 157 10.54 12.80 -0.74
N TYR A 158 9.24 12.72 -0.42
CA TYR A 158 8.26 12.22 -1.38
C TYR A 158 7.99 13.15 -2.57
N LYS A 159 8.70 14.29 -2.66
CA LYS A 159 8.60 15.26 -3.76
C LYS A 159 9.59 15.01 -4.91
N ASP A 160 10.70 14.32 -4.68
CA ASP A 160 11.77 14.20 -5.69
C ASP A 160 11.70 12.89 -6.49
N ILE A 161 11.23 13.01 -7.74
CA ILE A 161 11.34 11.96 -8.75
C ILE A 161 12.47 12.33 -9.70
N LEU A 162 13.34 11.37 -10.00
CA LEU A 162 14.34 11.51 -11.07
C LEU A 162 13.62 11.67 -12.41
N LEU A 163 13.58 12.91 -12.91
CA LEU A 163 12.92 13.27 -14.17
C LEU A 163 13.90 13.99 -15.08
N ILE A 164 13.96 13.57 -16.34
CA ILE A 164 14.76 14.25 -17.37
C ILE A 164 14.29 15.69 -17.58
N ASP A 165 13.00 15.95 -17.41
CA ASP A 165 12.41 17.27 -17.68
C ASP A 165 13.01 18.36 -16.78
N ASN A 166 13.55 17.98 -15.61
CA ASN A 166 14.20 18.87 -14.65
C ASN A 166 15.69 19.13 -14.96
N LEU A 167 16.24 18.49 -16.00
CA LEU A 167 17.65 18.62 -16.37
C LEU A 167 17.89 19.81 -17.31
N ASP A 168 19.09 20.39 -17.20
CA ASP A 168 19.56 21.40 -18.14
C ASP A 168 19.68 20.83 -19.57
N LYS A 169 19.74 21.74 -20.55
CA LYS A 169 19.77 21.38 -21.98
C LYS A 169 21.01 20.57 -22.36
N ASN A 170 22.15 20.80 -21.71
CA ASN A 170 23.40 20.11 -22.05
C ASN A 170 23.37 18.67 -21.58
N LYS A 171 22.92 18.41 -20.35
CA LYS A 171 22.70 17.05 -19.85
C LYS A 171 21.70 16.28 -20.71
N ARG A 172 20.60 16.90 -21.13
CA ARG A 172 19.64 16.25 -22.04
C ARG A 172 20.25 15.89 -23.39
N LYS A 173 21.08 16.75 -23.97
CA LYS A 173 21.80 16.45 -25.22
C LYS A 173 22.78 15.27 -25.05
N MET A 174 23.52 15.25 -23.95
CA MET A 174 24.43 14.16 -23.62
C MET A 174 23.67 12.83 -23.51
N LEU A 175 22.56 12.78 -22.75
CA LEU A 175 21.71 11.59 -22.65
C LEU A 175 21.21 11.09 -24.02
N SER A 176 20.77 12.00 -24.90
CA SER A 176 20.35 11.63 -26.26
C SER A 176 21.47 11.04 -27.10
N LYS A 177 22.71 11.55 -26.99
CA LYS A 177 23.86 10.98 -27.71
C LYS A 177 24.20 9.58 -27.22
N ILE A 178 24.19 9.38 -25.89
CA ILE A 178 24.44 8.09 -25.27
C ILE A 178 23.37 7.08 -25.70
N GLU A 179 22.09 7.47 -25.68
CA GLU A 179 20.98 6.65 -26.16
C GLU A 179 21.19 6.23 -27.62
N LEU A 180 21.54 7.16 -28.51
CA LEU A 180 21.76 6.87 -29.93
C LEU A 180 22.90 5.87 -30.14
N LYS A 181 24.02 6.05 -29.41
CA LYS A 181 25.18 5.14 -29.49
C LYS A 181 24.88 3.77 -28.89
N LEU A 182 24.15 3.71 -27.77
CA LEU A 182 23.67 2.45 -27.20
C LEU A 182 22.74 1.70 -28.17
N LYS A 183 21.82 2.43 -28.80
CA LYS A 183 20.87 1.86 -29.76
C LYS A 183 21.57 1.31 -31.00
N SER A 184 22.52 2.05 -31.56
CA SER A 184 23.23 1.62 -32.76
C SER A 184 24.14 0.41 -32.52
N MET A 185 24.73 0.31 -31.32
CA MET A 185 25.65 -0.77 -30.98
C MET A 185 24.95 -2.06 -30.53
N TYR A 186 23.89 -1.97 -29.72
CA TYR A 186 23.38 -3.14 -29.00
C TYR A 186 21.87 -3.38 -29.11
N LEU A 187 21.06 -2.35 -29.37
CA LEU A 187 19.58 -2.51 -29.40
C LEU A 187 19.02 -2.62 -30.82
N LYS A 188 19.86 -2.53 -31.86
CA LYS A 188 19.42 -2.58 -33.26
C LYS A 188 18.72 -3.91 -33.60
N ASP A 189 19.20 -5.01 -33.01
CA ASP A 189 18.71 -6.37 -33.27
C ASP A 189 17.97 -6.98 -32.06
N TYR A 190 17.78 -6.21 -30.98
CA TYR A 190 17.06 -6.68 -29.81
C TYR A 190 15.55 -6.71 -30.09
N ILE A 191 14.99 -7.92 -30.20
CA ILE A 191 13.55 -8.16 -30.37
C ILE A 191 13.01 -8.76 -29.06
N PRO A 192 12.19 -8.02 -28.31
CA PRO A 192 11.50 -8.59 -27.15
C PRO A 192 10.61 -9.77 -27.58
N SER A 193 10.80 -10.97 -26.99
CA SER A 193 9.95 -12.15 -27.24
C SER A 193 8.66 -12.18 -26.40
N SER A 194 7.50 -12.22 -27.05
CA SER A 194 6.18 -12.37 -26.39
C SER A 194 5.82 -13.81 -25.98
N TYR A 195 6.69 -14.77 -26.25
CA TYR A 195 6.45 -16.18 -25.97
C TYR A 195 7.25 -16.63 -24.75
N VAL A 196 6.58 -17.34 -23.83
CA VAL A 196 7.24 -18.18 -22.82
C VAL A 196 8.15 -19.12 -23.59
N ILE A 197 9.46 -19.02 -23.37
CA ILE A 197 10.41 -19.91 -24.03
C ILE A 197 10.09 -21.33 -23.59
N ASN A 198 9.66 -22.17 -24.54
CA ASN A 198 9.47 -23.57 -24.28
C ASN A 198 10.86 -24.20 -24.10
N ILE A 199 11.13 -24.76 -22.91
CA ILE A 199 12.44 -25.34 -22.55
C ILE A 199 12.81 -26.48 -23.51
N ASP A 200 11.82 -27.14 -24.12
CA ASP A 200 12.00 -28.19 -25.13
C ASP A 200 12.31 -27.67 -26.53
N SER A 201 12.26 -26.35 -26.77
CA SER A 201 12.67 -25.78 -28.05
C SER A 201 14.19 -25.65 -28.08
N SER A 202 14.83 -26.52 -28.88
CA SER A 202 16.26 -26.61 -29.13
C SER A 202 16.82 -25.32 -29.77
N LYS A 203 16.88 -24.21 -29.04
CA LYS A 203 17.75 -23.09 -29.41
C LYS A 203 19.17 -23.51 -29.05
N ASN A 204 20.05 -23.53 -30.05
CA ASN A 204 21.46 -23.84 -29.83
C ASN A 204 22.10 -22.64 -29.13
N TYR A 205 22.01 -22.62 -27.80
CA TYR A 205 22.57 -21.55 -26.96
C TYR A 205 24.10 -21.51 -27.03
N GLU A 206 24.75 -22.54 -27.56
CA GLU A 206 26.22 -22.65 -27.65
C GLU A 206 26.83 -21.48 -28.44
N ASP A 207 26.19 -21.08 -29.54
CA ASP A 207 26.66 -20.06 -30.49
C ASP A 207 26.44 -18.61 -30.01
N LEU A 208 25.70 -18.41 -28.91
CA LEU A 208 25.48 -17.09 -28.34
C LEU A 208 26.73 -16.55 -27.63
N THR A 209 26.97 -15.25 -27.76
CA THR A 209 27.95 -14.53 -26.96
C THR A 209 27.61 -14.59 -25.48
N PHE A 210 28.59 -14.33 -24.61
CA PHE A 210 28.37 -14.28 -23.17
C PHE A 210 27.23 -13.33 -22.77
N LEU A 211 27.18 -12.17 -23.41
CA LEU A 211 26.18 -11.13 -23.18
C LEU A 211 24.77 -11.58 -23.62
N GLU A 212 24.66 -12.22 -24.78
CA GLU A 212 23.38 -12.76 -25.27
C GLU A 212 22.86 -13.90 -24.39
N LYS A 213 23.76 -14.77 -23.88
CA LYS A 213 23.39 -15.81 -22.91
C LYS A 213 22.82 -15.22 -21.62
N GLN A 214 23.43 -14.15 -21.11
CA GLN A 214 22.93 -13.45 -19.92
C GLN A 214 21.53 -12.87 -20.15
N ILE A 215 21.30 -12.23 -21.30
CA ILE A 215 20.00 -11.67 -21.67
C ILE A 215 18.95 -12.76 -21.84
N ALA A 216 19.28 -13.85 -22.55
CA ALA A 216 18.37 -14.98 -22.73
C ALA A 216 17.97 -15.62 -21.40
N GLY A 217 18.86 -15.59 -20.38
CA GLY A 217 18.55 -16.02 -19.03
C GLY A 217 17.45 -15.18 -18.35
N LEU A 218 17.37 -13.88 -18.63
CA LEU A 218 16.35 -12.99 -18.06
C LEU A 218 14.94 -13.33 -18.56
N ASP A 219 14.81 -13.76 -19.83
CA ASP A 219 13.53 -14.21 -20.38
C ASP A 219 12.94 -15.40 -19.59
N TYR A 220 13.79 -16.27 -19.04
CA TYR A 220 13.35 -17.39 -18.20
C TYR A 220 12.86 -16.96 -16.81
N VAL A 221 13.30 -15.81 -16.29
CA VAL A 221 12.85 -15.32 -14.97
C VAL A 221 11.35 -15.08 -14.97
N SER A 222 10.81 -14.46 -16.03
CA SER A 222 9.38 -14.20 -16.13
C SER A 222 8.56 -15.50 -16.27
N ASN A 223 9.15 -16.55 -16.84
CA ASN A 223 8.51 -17.86 -16.97
C ASN A 223 8.30 -18.55 -15.62
N LEU A 224 9.13 -18.27 -14.60
CA LEU A 224 8.97 -18.83 -13.26
C LEU A 224 7.62 -18.45 -12.63
N GLU A 225 7.12 -17.25 -12.94
CA GLU A 225 5.83 -16.75 -12.47
C GLU A 225 4.70 -16.99 -13.49
N GLY A 226 5.00 -17.60 -14.65
CA GLY A 226 4.02 -17.85 -15.71
C GLY A 226 3.52 -16.60 -16.43
N ILE A 227 4.25 -15.47 -16.36
CA ILE A 227 3.84 -14.20 -16.98
C ILE A 227 4.87 -13.77 -18.03
N SER A 228 4.45 -13.22 -19.16
CA SER A 228 5.35 -12.62 -20.16
C SER A 228 5.28 -11.10 -20.07
N ILE A 229 6.41 -10.45 -19.74
CA ILE A 229 6.51 -8.98 -19.66
C ILE A 229 6.05 -8.32 -20.97
N ILE A 230 6.38 -8.91 -22.11
CA ILE A 230 6.06 -8.35 -23.43
C ILE A 230 4.57 -8.46 -23.75
N ARG A 231 3.88 -9.51 -23.27
CA ARG A 231 2.41 -9.57 -23.35
C ARG A 231 1.74 -8.52 -22.48
N VAL A 232 2.30 -8.23 -21.30
CA VAL A 232 1.75 -7.21 -20.40
C VAL A 232 2.00 -5.79 -20.94
N VAL A 233 3.19 -5.54 -21.49
CA VAL A 233 3.61 -4.19 -21.92
C VAL A 233 3.16 -3.84 -23.34
N GLY A 234 3.07 -4.82 -24.24
CA GLY A 234 2.70 -4.62 -25.64
C GLY A 234 3.79 -3.90 -26.46
N LYS A 235 3.38 -3.10 -27.45
CA LYS A 235 4.28 -2.42 -28.41
C LYS A 235 5.03 -1.21 -27.83
N ASP A 236 4.79 -0.88 -26.57
CA ASP A 236 5.17 0.40 -25.95
C ASP A 236 6.57 0.37 -25.29
N ILE A 237 7.40 -0.60 -25.69
CA ILE A 237 8.76 -0.84 -25.19
C ILE A 237 9.74 0.15 -25.88
N PHE A 238 10.79 0.58 -25.20
CA PHE A 238 11.90 1.40 -25.74
C PHE A 238 11.61 2.87 -26.12
N LYS A 239 10.62 3.51 -25.50
CA LYS A 239 10.43 4.97 -25.67
C LYS A 239 11.71 5.71 -25.25
N SER A 240 12.21 6.62 -26.09
CA SER A 240 13.48 7.34 -25.88
C SER A 240 13.60 7.97 -24.50
N LYS A 241 12.57 8.70 -24.04
CA LYS A 241 12.54 9.28 -22.69
C LYS A 241 12.79 8.25 -21.60
N GLN A 242 12.22 7.05 -21.74
CA GLN A 242 12.35 5.99 -20.73
C GLN A 242 13.78 5.43 -20.70
N ILE A 243 14.39 5.22 -21.86
CA ILE A 243 15.78 4.76 -21.96
C ILE A 243 16.71 5.82 -21.37
N GLN A 244 16.51 7.10 -21.71
CA GLN A 244 17.32 8.19 -21.17
C GLN A 244 17.20 8.32 -19.64
N GLU A 245 16.04 8.03 -19.05
CA GLU A 245 15.85 8.08 -17.59
C GLU A 245 16.58 6.91 -16.90
N LEU A 246 16.66 5.76 -17.57
CA LEU A 246 17.47 4.64 -17.11
C LEU A 246 18.96 4.94 -17.23
N ILE A 247 19.40 5.54 -18.35
CA ILE A 247 20.78 6.04 -18.50
C ILE A 247 21.08 7.04 -17.38
N LEU A 248 20.20 8.00 -17.11
CA LEU A 248 20.37 8.97 -16.02
C LEU A 248 20.51 8.27 -14.65
N SER A 249 19.70 7.23 -14.41
CA SER A 249 19.76 6.44 -13.17
C SER A 249 21.10 5.71 -13.03
N TYR A 250 21.61 5.13 -14.12
CA TYR A 250 22.95 4.56 -14.18
C TYR A 250 24.01 5.61 -13.86
N LEU A 251 24.00 6.74 -14.58
CA LEU A 251 25.01 7.80 -14.42
C LEU A 251 25.02 8.42 -13.02
N LYS A 252 23.90 8.46 -12.31
CA LYS A 252 23.80 9.08 -10.97
C LYS A 252 24.68 8.41 -9.91
N VAL A 253 25.00 7.13 -10.08
CA VAL A 253 25.88 6.37 -9.18
C VAL A 253 27.26 6.12 -9.77
N GLN A 254 27.46 6.48 -11.03
CA GLN A 254 28.79 6.55 -11.62
C GLN A 254 29.45 7.87 -11.22
N GLY A 255 30.78 7.88 -11.07
CA GLY A 255 31.54 9.08 -10.73
C GLY A 255 31.52 10.16 -11.82
N ASN A 256 32.59 10.94 -11.93
CA ASN A 256 32.70 12.05 -12.90
C ASN A 256 32.67 11.55 -14.36
N ILE A 257 31.47 11.40 -14.94
CA ILE A 257 31.27 11.19 -16.38
C ILE A 257 31.11 12.56 -17.02
N GLU A 258 32.15 12.98 -17.73
CA GLU A 258 32.22 14.29 -18.38
C GLU A 258 31.44 14.33 -19.70
N ASP A 259 31.47 13.24 -20.48
CA ASP A 259 30.79 13.16 -21.78
C ASP A 259 30.41 11.72 -22.21
N GLU A 260 29.80 11.60 -23.40
CA GLU A 260 29.35 10.32 -23.96
C GLU A 260 30.45 9.31 -24.30
N ASN A 261 31.71 9.72 -24.38
CA ASN A 261 32.85 8.86 -24.71
C ASN A 261 33.50 8.26 -23.47
N SER A 262 33.31 8.88 -22.30
CA SER A 262 33.78 8.38 -21.00
C SER A 262 32.96 7.20 -20.45
N ILE A 263 31.95 6.72 -21.20
CA ILE A 263 31.03 5.66 -20.76
C ILE A 263 31.53 4.31 -21.26
N ASN A 264 31.60 3.34 -20.35
CA ASN A 264 31.66 1.93 -20.73
C ASN A 264 30.27 1.49 -21.23
N TYR A 265 30.12 1.38 -22.55
CA TYR A 265 28.84 1.01 -23.17
C TYR A 265 28.47 -0.46 -22.96
N GLU A 266 29.45 -1.35 -22.76
CA GLU A 266 29.16 -2.75 -22.44
C GLU A 266 28.53 -2.87 -21.06
N ASP A 267 29.09 -2.18 -20.06
CA ASP A 267 28.53 -2.13 -18.71
C ASP A 267 27.15 -1.44 -18.68
N LEU A 268 27.01 -0.31 -19.40
CA LEU A 268 25.73 0.36 -19.54
C LEU A 268 24.68 -0.57 -20.17
N PHE A 269 25.04 -1.33 -21.20
CA PHE A 269 24.12 -2.25 -21.84
C PHE A 269 23.69 -3.40 -20.92
N ARG A 270 24.64 -3.98 -20.16
CA ARG A 270 24.34 -4.99 -19.12
C ARG A 270 23.38 -4.47 -18.05
N PHE A 271 23.44 -3.19 -17.72
CA PHE A 271 22.48 -2.55 -16.82
C PHE A 271 21.13 -2.29 -17.49
N ILE A 272 21.11 -1.74 -18.71
CA ILE A 272 19.90 -1.23 -19.35
C ILE A 272 18.86 -2.31 -19.60
N ILE A 273 19.25 -3.50 -20.06
CA ILE A 273 18.30 -4.58 -20.37
C ILE A 273 17.46 -5.01 -19.14
N PRO A 274 18.06 -5.49 -18.04
CA PRO A 274 17.28 -5.84 -16.84
C PRO A 274 16.58 -4.63 -16.22
N ALA A 275 17.15 -3.42 -16.32
CA ALA A 275 16.52 -2.21 -15.82
C ALA A 275 15.23 -1.84 -16.60
N ILE A 276 15.20 -2.14 -17.91
CA ILE A 276 14.02 -1.96 -18.75
C ILE A 276 12.89 -2.89 -18.28
N ASP A 277 13.18 -4.17 -18.09
CA ASP A 277 12.19 -5.14 -17.64
C ASP A 277 11.67 -4.79 -16.24
N LEU A 278 12.56 -4.51 -15.30
CA LEU A 278 12.19 -4.10 -13.93
C LEU A 278 11.31 -2.85 -13.94
N ARG A 279 11.68 -1.85 -14.75
CA ARG A 279 10.90 -0.62 -14.89
C ARG A 279 9.51 -0.89 -15.45
N TYR A 280 9.39 -1.76 -16.45
CA TYR A 280 8.10 -2.11 -17.01
C TYR A 280 7.24 -2.90 -16.03
N TRP A 281 7.81 -3.87 -15.31
CA TRP A 281 7.11 -4.55 -14.22
C TRP A 281 6.56 -3.55 -13.19
N ALA A 282 7.39 -2.63 -12.71
CA ALA A 282 6.96 -1.61 -11.75
C ALA A 282 5.86 -0.69 -12.32
N ARG A 283 5.94 -0.32 -13.60
CA ARG A 283 4.95 0.52 -14.27
C ARG A 283 3.61 -0.19 -14.45
N GLU A 284 3.62 -1.41 -14.96
CA GLU A 284 2.39 -2.18 -15.19
C GLU A 284 1.76 -2.60 -13.86
N TYR A 285 2.57 -2.93 -12.86
CA TYR A 285 2.10 -3.12 -11.49
C TYR A 285 1.41 -1.86 -10.93
N LYS A 286 2.01 -0.67 -11.13
CA LYS A 286 1.38 0.60 -10.75
C LYS A 286 0.03 0.82 -11.45
N LYS A 287 -0.09 0.49 -12.74
CA LYS A 287 -1.36 0.57 -13.47
C LYS A 287 -2.39 -0.43 -12.96
N ALA A 288 -2.00 -1.69 -12.74
CA ALA A 288 -2.87 -2.72 -12.21
C ALA A 288 -3.42 -2.32 -10.83
N LYS A 289 -2.58 -1.72 -9.99
CA LYS A 289 -2.99 -1.17 -8.70
C LYS A 289 -3.98 0.00 -8.84
N HIS A 290 -3.71 0.93 -9.75
CA HIS A 290 -4.64 2.04 -10.01
C HIS A 290 -5.99 1.53 -10.53
N PHE A 291 -5.97 0.55 -11.43
CA PHE A 291 -7.17 -0.13 -11.89
C PHE A 291 -7.92 -0.78 -10.74
N PHE A 292 -7.24 -1.55 -9.88
CA PHE A 292 -7.86 -2.15 -8.70
C PHE A 292 -8.56 -1.11 -7.82
N PHE A 293 -7.87 -0.04 -7.40
CA PHE A 293 -8.46 0.93 -6.48
C PHE A 293 -9.55 1.81 -7.10
N ASN A 294 -9.49 2.08 -8.40
CA ASN A 294 -10.55 2.84 -9.08
C ASN A 294 -11.84 2.03 -9.19
N ASN A 295 -11.74 0.72 -9.47
CA ASN A 295 -12.92 -0.15 -9.62
C ASN A 295 -13.40 -0.73 -8.28
N PHE A 296 -12.52 -0.88 -7.29
CA PHE A 296 -12.88 -1.40 -5.97
C PHE A 296 -13.92 -0.54 -5.25
N ASP A 297 -13.89 0.79 -5.43
CA ASP A 297 -14.85 1.71 -4.83
C ASP A 297 -16.22 1.72 -5.56
N GLU A 298 -16.27 1.37 -6.84
CA GLU A 298 -17.51 1.40 -7.63
C GLU A 298 -18.41 0.21 -7.29
N GLU A 299 -17.88 -1.02 -7.32
CA GLU A 299 -18.63 -2.22 -6.93
C GLU A 299 -19.11 -2.14 -5.47
N LEU A 300 -18.27 -1.59 -4.58
CA LEU A 300 -18.63 -1.40 -3.18
C LEU A 300 -19.77 -0.39 -3.01
N LYS A 301 -19.75 0.72 -3.77
CA LYS A 301 -20.80 1.75 -3.71
C LYS A 301 -22.10 1.25 -4.30
N GLU A 302 -22.06 0.43 -5.34
CA GLU A 302 -23.26 -0.21 -5.90
C GLU A 302 -23.91 -1.14 -4.89
N VAL A 303 -23.14 -2.07 -4.30
CA VAL A 303 -23.63 -2.97 -3.23
C VAL A 303 -24.17 -2.19 -2.03
N MET A 304 -23.51 -1.07 -1.68
CA MET A 304 -23.97 -0.24 -0.57
C MET A 304 -25.27 0.50 -0.87
N LYS A 305 -25.44 1.04 -2.09
CA LYS A 305 -26.69 1.65 -2.52
C LYS A 305 -27.83 0.63 -2.55
N GLU A 306 -27.58 -0.58 -3.06
CA GLU A 306 -28.55 -1.67 -3.05
C GLU A 306 -29.00 -2.01 -1.62
N LYS A 307 -28.04 -2.15 -0.69
CA LYS A 307 -28.35 -2.41 0.72
C LYS A 307 -29.08 -1.26 1.39
N GLU A 308 -28.80 -0.02 1.02
CA GLU A 308 -29.49 1.16 1.56
C GLU A 308 -30.94 1.24 1.06
N ILE A 309 -31.20 0.88 -0.21
CA ILE A 309 -32.55 0.72 -0.76
C ILE A 309 -33.29 -0.37 0.01
N GLU A 310 -32.69 -1.55 0.17
CA GLU A 310 -33.28 -2.69 0.90
C GLU A 310 -33.63 -2.32 2.35
N ILE A 311 -32.74 -1.59 3.05
CA ILE A 311 -33.02 -1.10 4.41
C ILE A 311 -34.20 -0.13 4.44
N ASN A 312 -34.32 0.76 3.45
CA ASN A 312 -35.42 1.73 3.40
C ASN A 312 -36.75 1.04 3.09
N GLU A 313 -36.76 0.03 2.23
CA GLU A 313 -37.92 -0.82 1.96
C GLU A 313 -38.35 -1.58 3.24
N LEU A 314 -37.42 -2.25 3.91
CA LEU A 314 -37.68 -2.95 5.16
C LEU A 314 -38.21 -2.02 6.26
N LYS A 315 -37.71 -0.79 6.37
CA LYS A 315 -38.23 0.19 7.33
C LYS A 315 -39.67 0.60 7.01
N LYS A 316 -39.99 0.77 5.74
CA LYS A 316 -41.35 1.12 5.29
C LYS A 316 -42.32 -0.02 5.57
N ASP A 317 -41.93 -1.26 5.28
CA ASP A 317 -42.75 -2.44 5.54
C ASP A 317 -42.96 -2.64 7.05
N ASN A 318 -41.93 -2.40 7.87
CA ASN A 318 -42.04 -2.51 9.32
C ASN A 318 -42.98 -1.44 9.90
N LEU A 319 -43.00 -0.22 9.35
CA LEU A 319 -43.99 0.80 9.71
C LEU A 319 -45.42 0.37 9.35
N LEU A 320 -45.62 -0.18 8.14
CA LEU A 320 -46.93 -0.69 7.72
C LEU A 320 -47.42 -1.83 8.62
N LEU A 321 -46.52 -2.76 8.96
CA LEU A 321 -46.82 -3.85 9.88
C LEU A 321 -47.13 -3.34 11.29
N GLN A 322 -46.46 -2.29 11.77
CA GLN A 322 -46.78 -1.66 13.05
C GLN A 322 -48.19 -1.07 13.05
N ASP A 323 -48.56 -0.31 12.01
CA ASP A 323 -49.89 0.27 11.86
C ASP A 323 -50.98 -0.80 11.78
N GLU A 324 -50.74 -1.89 11.05
CA GLU A 324 -51.68 -3.02 10.94
C GLU A 324 -51.83 -3.76 12.28
N ASN A 325 -50.74 -3.96 13.01
CA ASN A 325 -50.76 -4.60 14.31
C ASN A 325 -51.48 -3.75 15.37
N GLU A 326 -51.38 -2.41 15.30
CA GLU A 326 -52.20 -1.51 16.13
C GLU A 326 -53.69 -1.61 15.81
N LYS A 327 -54.07 -1.66 14.52
CA LYS A 327 -55.47 -1.85 14.11
C LYS A 327 -56.03 -3.18 14.60
N LEU A 328 -55.30 -4.27 14.43
CA LEU A 328 -55.72 -5.60 14.89
C LEU A 328 -55.88 -5.65 16.41
N LYS A 329 -55.00 -4.97 17.17
CA LYS A 329 -55.16 -4.85 18.64
C LYS A 329 -56.45 -4.13 19.01
N LEU A 330 -56.77 -3.02 18.36
CA LEU A 330 -58.02 -2.29 18.59
C LEU A 330 -59.26 -3.14 18.26
N GLU A 331 -59.21 -3.88 17.15
CA GLU A 331 -60.30 -4.78 16.75
C GLU A 331 -60.48 -5.94 17.74
N LEU A 332 -59.39 -6.54 18.21
CA LEU A 332 -59.42 -7.56 19.26
C LEU A 332 -59.99 -7.02 20.58
N GLU A 333 -59.65 -5.80 20.97
CA GLU A 333 -60.23 -5.18 22.17
C GLU A 333 -61.74 -4.96 22.04
N LEU A 334 -62.22 -4.53 20.87
CA LEU A 334 -63.65 -4.36 20.58
C LEU A 334 -64.38 -5.70 20.62
N LEU A 335 -63.86 -6.71 19.92
CA LEU A 335 -64.42 -8.07 19.92
C LEU A 335 -64.44 -8.66 21.33
N GLN A 336 -63.41 -8.42 22.14
CA GLN A 336 -63.37 -8.90 23.52
C GLN A 336 -64.42 -8.22 24.39
N LYS A 337 -64.66 -6.91 24.22
CA LYS A 337 -65.74 -6.19 24.90
C LYS A 337 -67.11 -6.73 24.48
N ASP A 338 -67.33 -6.94 23.19
CA ASP A 338 -68.58 -7.49 22.66
C ASP A 338 -68.84 -8.91 23.15
N LYS A 339 -67.81 -9.77 23.16
CA LYS A 339 -67.89 -11.11 23.73
C LYS A 339 -68.29 -11.06 25.21
N ASN A 340 -67.64 -10.22 26.01
CA ASN A 340 -67.95 -10.09 27.43
C ASN A 340 -69.40 -9.62 27.66
N ARG A 341 -69.92 -8.70 26.82
CA ARG A 341 -71.32 -8.26 26.87
C ARG A 341 -72.28 -9.41 26.54
N LEU A 342 -72.04 -10.14 25.45
CA LEU A 342 -72.89 -11.27 25.06
C LEU A 342 -72.87 -12.39 26.11
N GLU A 343 -71.72 -12.66 26.73
CA GLU A 343 -71.63 -13.62 27.84
C GLU A 343 -72.40 -13.18 29.09
N SER A 344 -72.53 -11.88 29.34
CA SER A 344 -73.40 -11.37 30.41
C SER A 344 -74.88 -11.47 30.08
N GLU A 345 -75.28 -11.23 28.82
CA GLU A 345 -76.67 -11.34 28.36
C GLU A 345 -77.18 -12.79 28.33
N ILE A 346 -76.30 -13.79 28.14
CA ILE A 346 -76.65 -15.22 28.17
C ILE A 346 -76.80 -15.77 29.60
N LYS A 347 -76.28 -15.04 30.61
CA LYS A 347 -76.34 -15.45 32.04
C LYS A 347 -77.54 -14.89 32.81
N GLU A 348 -78.31 -13.98 32.20
CA GLU A 348 -79.68 -13.63 32.62
C GLU A 348 -80.69 -14.60 32.00
#